data_AF-A0A2V5ZQM6-F1
#
_entry.id   AF-A0A2V5ZQM6-F1
#
_cell.length_a   1.000
_cell.length_b   1.000
_cell.length_c   1.000
_cell.angle_alpha   90.00
_cell.angle_beta   90.00
_cell.angle_gamma   90.00
#
_symmetry.space_group_name_H-M   'P 1'
#
loop_
_entity.id
_entity.type
_entity.pdbx_description
1 polymer ?
#
loop_
_entity_poly.entity_id
_entity_poly.type
_entity_poly.pdbx_seq_one_letter_code
_entity_poly.pdbx_strand_id
1 'polypeptide(L)'
;MSGLFDELQRRKVYRVAAAYVIAAGFIIQIASAVFPAWELPNWTLRLVIVLLLIGFPVALILAWAYDMTPQGIQATPTAPGGHRRRNIALLIVAGVIISIAAGFFLLPLASARKINKSIAVLPFQNLSAEKENAYFAEGIQNEILTKLATVRDLKVISRTSTAKYQSKPSNLKTVAQELGVSTIVEGTVQRAGDKVRVNVQLIDARADSHLWAKSYDRDFKDVLSVESEVAAQIADALKANLSPSESHVLAAARTENTEAYDLFLRGQYEFHQAQSSLSADAYDRADAFYRQALARDPNFAEAAAELARNRLSRHWFVSPLAPAELEEV
;
A
#
# COMPACT_ATOMS: atom_id res chain seq x y z
N MET A 1 24.91 -9.11 -55.67
CA MET A 1 24.02 -8.62 -54.60
C MET A 1 24.90 -7.94 -53.56
N SER A 2 25.30 -6.70 -53.80
CA SER A 2 26.16 -5.94 -52.89
C SER A 2 25.28 -5.49 -51.72
N GLY A 3 25.53 -6.03 -50.54
CA GLY A 3 24.69 -5.82 -49.37
C GLY A 3 24.86 -4.42 -48.78
N LEU A 4 23.84 -3.96 -48.05
CA LEU A 4 23.85 -2.76 -47.21
C LEU A 4 25.14 -2.66 -46.34
N PHE A 5 25.72 -3.82 -46.01
CA PHE A 5 26.97 -4.00 -45.28
C PHE A 5 28.22 -3.51 -46.05
N ASP A 6 28.34 -3.81 -47.35
CA ASP A 6 29.48 -3.35 -48.18
C ASP A 6 29.47 -1.82 -48.31
N GLU A 7 28.28 -1.22 -48.39
CA GLU A 7 28.09 0.22 -48.54
C GLU A 7 28.37 0.98 -47.23
N LEU A 8 28.04 0.40 -46.08
CA LEU A 8 28.40 0.92 -44.75
C LEU A 8 29.90 0.84 -44.47
N GLN A 9 30.57 -0.22 -44.95
CA GLN A 9 32.01 -0.42 -44.76
C GLN A 9 32.83 0.52 -45.65
N ARG A 10 32.38 0.79 -46.89
CA ARG A 10 33.05 1.70 -47.83
C ARG A 10 33.08 3.17 -47.37
N ARG A 11 32.05 3.61 -46.64
CA ARG A 11 31.89 5.00 -46.15
C ARG A 11 32.36 5.24 -44.71
N LYS A 12 33.06 4.28 -44.09
CA LYS A 12 33.56 4.37 -42.70
C LYS A 12 32.50 4.69 -41.64
N VAL A 13 31.22 4.42 -41.90
CA VAL A 13 30.09 4.73 -40.98
C VAL A 13 30.25 3.99 -39.64
N TYR A 14 30.91 2.83 -39.64
CA TYR A 14 31.28 2.08 -38.44
C TYR A 14 32.14 2.88 -37.44
N ARG A 15 32.98 3.84 -37.91
CA ARG A 15 33.79 4.69 -37.03
C ARG A 15 32.91 5.68 -36.28
N VAL A 16 31.90 6.23 -36.94
CA VAL A 16 30.95 7.16 -36.30
C VAL A 16 30.05 6.40 -35.34
N ALA A 17 29.61 5.18 -35.71
CA ALA A 17 28.88 4.30 -34.79
C ALA A 17 29.69 4.00 -33.52
N ALA A 18 30.97 3.63 -33.66
CA ALA A 18 31.86 3.36 -32.53
C ALA A 18 32.09 4.61 -31.66
N ALA A 19 32.36 5.76 -32.28
CA ALA A 19 32.53 7.03 -31.56
C ALA A 19 31.27 7.44 -30.80
N TYR A 20 30.08 7.25 -31.40
CA TYR A 20 28.80 7.54 -30.76
C TYR A 20 28.56 6.65 -29.55
N VAL A 21 28.83 5.34 -29.65
CA VAL A 21 28.67 4.41 -28.51
C VAL A 21 29.60 4.79 -27.35
N ILE A 22 30.85 5.17 -27.65
CA ILE A 22 31.81 5.62 -26.63
C ILE A 22 31.31 6.90 -25.95
N ALA A 23 30.88 7.89 -26.74
CA ALA A 23 30.35 9.16 -26.21
C ALA A 23 29.06 8.95 -25.38
N ALA A 24 28.14 8.12 -25.88
CA ALA A 24 26.91 7.74 -25.17
C ALA A 24 27.21 7.06 -23.84
N GLY A 25 28.17 6.14 -23.80
CA GLY A 25 28.63 5.50 -22.56
C GLY A 25 29.17 6.51 -21.56
N PHE A 26 29.98 7.48 -22.01
CA PHE A 26 30.53 8.53 -21.15
C PHE A 26 29.43 9.44 -20.57
N ILE A 27 28.45 9.82 -21.40
CA ILE A 27 27.29 10.61 -20.97
C ILE A 27 26.48 9.86 -19.91
N ILE A 28 26.23 8.56 -20.10
CA ILE A 28 25.50 7.74 -19.13
C ILE A 28 26.28 7.62 -17.82
N GLN A 29 27.60 7.46 -17.89
CA GLN A 29 28.46 7.34 -16.70
C GLN A 29 28.51 8.64 -15.88
N ILE A 30 28.54 9.80 -16.55
CA ILE A 30 28.43 11.10 -15.87
C ILE A 30 27.04 11.27 -15.28
N ALA A 31 25.98 10.98 -16.05
CA ALA A 31 24.60 11.10 -15.58
C ALA A 31 24.32 10.20 -14.37
N SER A 32 24.85 8.98 -14.34
CA SER A 32 24.66 8.06 -13.22
C SER A 32 25.38 8.50 -11.94
N ALA A 33 26.46 9.29 -12.05
CA ALA A 33 27.15 9.85 -10.89
C ALA A 33 26.54 11.17 -10.41
N VAL A 34 26.17 12.05 -11.33
CA VAL A 34 25.71 13.42 -11.02
C VAL A 34 24.23 13.45 -10.62
N PHE A 35 23.37 12.67 -11.29
CA PHE A 35 21.93 12.77 -11.06
C PHE A 35 21.51 12.36 -9.64
N PRO A 36 22.03 11.27 -9.05
CA PRO A 36 21.74 10.94 -7.66
C PRO A 36 22.27 11.99 -6.68
N ALA A 37 23.42 12.61 -6.98
CA ALA A 37 24.00 13.66 -6.13
C ALA A 37 23.16 14.95 -6.09
N TRP A 38 22.28 15.15 -7.07
CA TRP A 38 21.37 16.29 -7.17
C TRP A 38 19.91 15.92 -6.86
N GLU A 39 19.68 14.74 -6.26
CA GLU A 39 18.35 14.22 -5.93
C GLU A 39 17.38 14.19 -7.13
N LEU A 40 17.92 14.07 -8.35
CA LEU A 40 17.08 14.03 -9.55
C LEU A 40 16.30 12.70 -9.60
N PRO A 41 15.02 12.72 -10.00
CA PRO A 41 14.23 11.49 -10.09
C PRO A 41 14.84 10.45 -11.03
N ASN A 42 14.63 9.16 -10.73
CA ASN A 42 15.15 8.04 -11.52
C ASN A 42 14.67 8.01 -12.99
N TRP A 43 13.60 8.73 -13.34
CA TRP A 43 13.16 8.87 -14.74
C TRP A 43 14.13 9.70 -15.59
N THR A 44 14.93 10.57 -14.97
CA THR A 44 15.84 11.49 -15.66
C THR A 44 16.94 10.74 -16.42
N LEU A 45 17.56 9.73 -15.79
CA LEU A 45 18.57 8.88 -16.43
C LEU A 45 17.97 8.08 -17.59
N ARG A 46 16.70 7.65 -17.47
CA ARG A 46 15.99 6.94 -18.55
C ARG A 46 15.76 7.83 -19.76
N LEU A 47 15.42 9.11 -19.56
CA LEU A 47 15.30 10.06 -20.67
C LEU A 47 16.61 10.26 -21.42
N VAL A 48 17.74 10.36 -20.71
CA VAL A 48 19.07 10.49 -21.33
C VAL A 48 19.36 9.29 -22.24
N ILE A 49 19.11 8.07 -21.77
CA ILE A 49 19.31 6.85 -22.56
C ILE A 49 18.43 6.87 -23.81
N VAL A 50 17.17 7.31 -23.70
CA VAL A 50 16.27 7.38 -24.86
C VAL A 50 16.72 8.42 -25.88
N LEU A 51 17.13 9.61 -25.43
CA LEU A 51 17.67 10.63 -26.33
C LEU A 51 18.91 10.11 -27.08
N LEU A 52 19.77 9.34 -26.39
CA LEU A 52 20.92 8.70 -27.02
C LEU A 52 20.51 7.61 -28.03
N LEU A 53 19.48 6.82 -27.74
CA LEU A 53 18.96 5.79 -28.65
C LEU A 53 18.28 6.39 -29.88
N ILE A 54 17.56 7.51 -29.74
CA ILE A 54 16.94 8.24 -30.86
C ILE A 54 18.00 8.98 -31.69
N GLY A 55 19.01 9.54 -31.02
CA GLY A 55 20.11 10.24 -31.69
C GLY A 55 21.01 9.30 -32.50
N PHE A 56 21.08 8.01 -32.16
CA PHE A 56 21.95 7.06 -32.85
C PHE A 56 21.56 6.83 -34.33
N PRO A 57 20.30 6.54 -34.69
CA PRO A 57 19.85 6.50 -36.08
C PRO A 57 20.12 7.81 -36.83
N VAL A 58 19.87 8.96 -36.19
CA VAL A 58 20.10 10.28 -36.78
C VAL A 58 21.59 10.51 -37.08
N ALA A 59 22.46 10.15 -36.14
CA ALA A 59 23.91 10.23 -36.31
C ALA A 59 24.40 9.32 -37.45
N LEU A 60 23.84 8.12 -37.59
CA LEU A 60 24.15 7.22 -38.71
C LEU A 60 23.69 7.79 -40.06
N ILE A 61 22.49 8.41 -40.12
CA ILE A 61 21.98 9.05 -41.34
C ILE A 61 22.87 10.23 -41.75
N LEU A 62 23.26 11.08 -40.79
CA LEU A 62 24.13 12.23 -41.04
C LEU A 62 25.54 11.79 -41.51
N ALA A 63 26.10 10.77 -40.86
CA ALA A 63 27.38 10.18 -41.25
C ALA A 63 27.34 9.53 -42.64
N TRP A 64 26.17 9.05 -43.06
CA TRP A 64 25.99 8.49 -44.40
C TRP A 64 25.78 9.57 -45.46
N ALA A 65 25.15 10.70 -45.09
CA ALA A 65 24.82 11.81 -45.96
C ALA A 65 25.99 12.78 -46.23
N TYR A 66 26.91 12.93 -45.27
CA TYR A 66 28.04 13.86 -45.35
C TYR A 66 29.39 13.14 -45.18
N ASP A 67 30.27 13.26 -46.16
CA ASP A 67 31.66 12.79 -46.07
C ASP A 67 32.53 13.93 -45.50
N MET A 68 33.12 13.73 -44.31
CA MET A 68 34.09 14.67 -43.75
C MET A 68 35.46 14.42 -44.38
N THR A 69 35.80 15.17 -45.44
CA THR A 69 37.16 15.23 -45.99
C THR A 69 37.94 16.41 -45.39
N PRO A 70 39.29 16.38 -45.40
CA PRO A 70 40.14 17.43 -44.80
C PRO A 70 39.99 18.83 -45.41
N GLN A 71 39.17 19.00 -46.46
CA GLN A 71 39.04 20.23 -47.24
C GLN A 71 37.66 20.92 -47.09
N GLY A 72 36.82 20.49 -46.13
CA GLY A 72 35.51 21.08 -45.83
C GLY A 72 34.31 20.20 -46.21
N ILE A 73 33.12 20.59 -45.76
CA ILE A 73 31.87 19.85 -45.95
C ILE A 73 31.47 19.89 -47.43
N GLN A 74 31.70 18.82 -48.19
CA GLN A 74 31.18 18.68 -49.56
C GLN A 74 30.09 17.61 -49.62
N ALA A 75 28.95 17.96 -50.20
CA ALA A 75 27.92 17.00 -50.60
C ALA A 75 28.44 16.16 -51.78
N THR A 76 28.40 14.84 -51.68
CA THR A 76 29.00 13.92 -52.65
C THR A 76 28.33 14.02 -54.04
N PRO A 77 29.09 14.01 -55.17
CA PRO A 77 28.51 13.95 -56.51
C PRO A 77 27.77 12.63 -56.76
N THR A 78 26.61 12.71 -57.40
CA THR A 78 25.55 11.70 -57.51
C THR A 78 25.84 10.55 -58.48
N ALA A 79 25.54 9.31 -58.07
CA ALA A 79 25.20 8.20 -58.97
C ALA A 79 23.66 7.97 -58.98
N PRO A 80 23.02 7.78 -60.14
CA PRO A 80 21.57 7.65 -60.23
C PRO A 80 21.13 6.20 -59.94
N GLY A 81 20.31 6.00 -58.91
CA GLY A 81 19.73 4.67 -58.64
C GLY A 81 18.72 4.67 -57.49
N GLY A 82 17.55 4.07 -57.73
CA GLY A 82 16.39 4.03 -56.83
C GLY A 82 16.62 3.41 -55.44
N HIS A 83 17.81 2.89 -55.16
CA HIS A 83 18.19 2.34 -53.86
C HIS A 83 18.33 3.39 -52.76
N ARG A 84 18.57 4.67 -53.10
CA ARG A 84 18.67 5.77 -52.12
C ARG A 84 17.37 5.99 -51.34
N ARG A 85 16.22 6.01 -52.03
CA ARG A 85 14.90 6.19 -51.39
C ARG A 85 14.54 5.00 -50.49
N ARG A 86 14.89 3.78 -50.90
CA ARG A 86 14.64 2.56 -50.11
C ARG A 86 15.47 2.53 -48.83
N ASN A 87 16.74 2.90 -48.89
CA ASN A 87 17.62 2.90 -47.72
C ASN A 87 17.25 4.00 -46.72
N ILE A 88 16.85 5.19 -47.20
CA ILE A 88 16.30 6.27 -46.35
C ILE A 88 14.97 5.83 -45.70
N ALA A 89 14.07 5.20 -46.46
CA ALA A 89 12.81 4.69 -45.94
C ALA A 89 13.02 3.64 -44.84
N LEU A 90 13.99 2.73 -44.99
CA LEU A 90 14.33 1.73 -43.96
C LEU A 90 14.83 2.36 -42.67
N LEU A 91 15.62 3.44 -42.74
CA LEU A 91 16.11 4.15 -41.56
C LEU A 91 15.00 4.93 -40.84
N ILE A 92 14.07 5.53 -41.59
CA ILE A 92 12.87 6.17 -41.02
C ILE A 92 12.00 5.13 -40.31
N VAL A 93 11.74 3.98 -40.95
CA VAL A 93 10.95 2.89 -40.36
C VAL A 93 11.62 2.35 -39.10
N ALA A 94 12.94 2.14 -39.12
CA ALA A 94 13.68 1.73 -37.93
C ALA A 94 13.59 2.78 -36.81
N GLY A 95 13.73 4.07 -37.13
CA GLY A 95 13.57 5.17 -36.18
C GLY A 95 12.17 5.26 -35.58
N VAL A 96 11.12 5.02 -36.37
CA VAL A 96 9.72 4.97 -35.91
C VAL A 96 9.48 3.76 -35.01
N ILE A 97 9.98 2.57 -35.38
CA ILE A 97 9.88 1.36 -34.55
C ILE A 97 10.60 1.54 -33.22
N ILE A 98 11.80 2.14 -33.22
CA ILE A 98 12.57 2.44 -32.00
C ILE A 98 11.85 3.50 -31.16
N SER A 99 11.21 4.49 -31.78
CA SER A 99 10.43 5.53 -31.07
C SER A 99 9.14 4.95 -30.46
N ILE A 100 8.47 4.03 -31.14
CA ILE A 100 7.29 3.32 -30.62
C ILE A 100 7.70 2.37 -29.49
N ALA A 101 8.80 1.62 -29.65
CA ALA A 101 9.34 0.75 -28.61
C ALA A 101 9.81 1.54 -27.39
N ALA A 102 10.49 2.68 -27.60
CA ALA A 102 10.88 3.60 -26.55
C ALA A 102 9.65 4.21 -25.87
N GLY A 103 8.62 4.61 -26.61
CA GLY A 103 7.35 5.10 -26.07
C GLY A 103 6.61 4.04 -25.24
N PHE A 104 6.62 2.78 -25.67
CA PHE A 104 6.03 1.66 -24.93
C PHE A 104 6.82 1.31 -23.64
N PHE A 105 8.13 1.56 -23.63
CA PHE A 105 9.00 1.38 -22.46
C PHE A 105 9.06 2.61 -21.53
N LEU A 106 8.80 3.82 -22.07
CA LEU A 106 8.84 5.11 -21.37
C LEU A 106 7.51 5.54 -20.79
N LEU A 107 6.39 5.19 -21.42
CA LEU A 107 5.11 5.34 -20.77
C LEU A 107 5.22 4.51 -19.49
N PRO A 108 5.07 5.10 -18.30
CA PRO A 108 4.64 4.27 -17.21
C PRO A 108 3.34 3.69 -17.77
N LEU A 109 3.34 2.38 -18.01
CA LEU A 109 2.24 1.64 -17.48
C LEU A 109 2.27 2.04 -15.99
N ALA A 110 1.57 3.13 -15.66
CA ALA A 110 0.57 3.09 -14.63
C ALA A 110 -0.29 1.87 -15.02
N SER A 111 0.29 0.69 -14.82
CA SER A 111 -0.45 -0.48 -14.42
C SER A 111 -1.22 0.12 -13.27
N ALA A 112 -2.51 0.36 -13.50
CA ALA A 112 -3.48 0.48 -12.44
C ALA A 112 -3.29 -0.83 -11.69
N ARG A 113 -2.30 -0.83 -10.79
CA ARG A 113 -1.71 -2.03 -10.25
C ARG A 113 -2.81 -2.50 -9.35
N LYS A 114 -3.52 -3.54 -9.77
CA LYS A 114 -4.74 -3.97 -9.09
C LYS A 114 -4.37 -4.12 -7.62
N ILE A 115 -4.87 -3.21 -6.79
CA ILE A 115 -4.73 -3.30 -5.35
C ILE A 115 -5.56 -4.52 -5.03
N ASN A 116 -4.89 -5.60 -4.66
CA ASN A 116 -5.61 -6.78 -4.23
C ASN A 116 -6.29 -6.34 -2.93
N LYS A 117 -7.60 -6.49 -2.83
CA LYS A 117 -8.40 -5.95 -1.72
C LYS A 117 -8.11 -6.75 -0.45
N SER A 118 -6.92 -6.54 0.10
CA SER A 118 -6.36 -7.28 1.22
C SER A 118 -5.70 -6.30 2.16
N ILE A 119 -6.06 -6.43 3.43
CA ILE A 119 -5.82 -5.43 4.45
C ILE A 119 -5.39 -6.11 5.75
N ALA A 120 -4.36 -5.54 6.36
CA ALA A 120 -3.96 -5.86 7.72
C ALA A 120 -4.07 -4.60 8.57
N VAL A 121 -4.68 -4.71 9.76
CA VAL A 121 -4.73 -3.63 10.75
C VAL A 121 -3.65 -3.93 11.80
N LEU A 122 -2.61 -3.10 11.83
CA LEU A 122 -1.55 -3.22 12.84
C LEU A 122 -2.05 -2.71 14.20
N PRO A 123 -1.41 -3.12 15.31
CA PRO A 123 -1.73 -2.57 16.62
C PRO A 123 -1.66 -1.04 16.61
N PHE A 124 -2.69 -0.37 17.14
CA PHE A 124 -2.68 1.09 17.20
C PHE A 124 -1.75 1.57 18.32
N GLN A 125 -1.03 2.66 18.07
CA GLN A 125 -0.17 3.25 19.08
C GLN A 125 -1.01 4.04 20.09
N ASN A 126 -0.92 3.69 21.37
CA ASN A 126 -1.48 4.50 22.45
C ASN A 126 -0.54 5.70 22.74
N LEU A 127 -1.02 6.92 22.49
CA LEU A 127 -0.34 8.19 22.79
C LEU A 127 -0.93 8.90 24.02
N SER A 128 -1.83 8.24 24.75
CA SER A 128 -2.38 8.74 26.01
C SER A 128 -1.32 8.72 27.11
N ALA A 129 -1.34 9.72 28.01
CA ALA A 129 -0.41 9.77 29.14
C ALA A 129 -0.71 8.66 30.18
N GLU A 130 -1.99 8.36 30.35
CA GLU A 130 -2.47 7.31 31.25
C GLU A 130 -2.38 5.95 30.57
N LYS A 131 -1.56 5.06 31.13
CA LYS A 131 -1.43 3.67 30.64
C LYS A 131 -2.73 2.88 30.72
N GLU A 132 -3.61 3.27 31.63
CA GLU A 132 -4.94 2.68 31.79
C GLU A 132 -5.80 2.84 30.54
N ASN A 133 -5.49 3.78 29.64
CA ASN A 133 -6.21 3.95 28.38
C ASN A 133 -5.70 3.04 27.24
N ALA A 134 -4.82 2.07 27.54
CA ALA A 134 -4.34 1.11 26.54
C ALA A 134 -5.46 0.27 25.93
N TYR A 135 -6.46 -0.13 26.73
CA TYR A 135 -7.64 -0.85 26.23
C TYR A 135 -8.36 -0.08 25.13
N PHE A 136 -8.32 1.25 25.19
CA PHE A 136 -9.05 2.08 24.26
C PHE A 136 -8.42 2.05 22.87
N ALA A 137 -7.09 2.16 22.78
CA ALA A 137 -6.39 2.04 21.49
C ALA A 137 -6.60 0.65 20.86
N GLU A 138 -6.52 -0.41 21.67
CA GLU A 138 -6.74 -1.79 21.22
C GLU A 138 -8.20 -2.05 20.83
N GLY A 139 -9.15 -1.45 21.55
CA GLY A 139 -10.59 -1.51 21.31
C GLY A 139 -10.96 -0.90 19.97
N ILE A 140 -10.57 0.35 19.72
CA ILE A 140 -10.79 1.02 18.42
C ILE A 140 -10.18 0.19 17.27
N GLN A 141 -8.96 -0.32 17.45
CA GLN A 141 -8.30 -1.17 16.46
C GLN A 141 -9.11 -2.46 16.21
N ASN A 142 -9.69 -3.06 17.25
CA ASN A 142 -10.54 -4.24 17.10
C ASN A 142 -11.77 -3.96 16.26
N GLU A 143 -12.45 -2.88 16.59
CA GLU A 143 -13.75 -2.61 16.03
C GLU A 143 -13.65 -2.24 14.56
N ILE A 144 -12.60 -1.51 14.19
CA ILE A 144 -12.23 -1.31 12.79
C ILE A 144 -11.98 -2.65 12.10
N LEU A 145 -11.17 -3.54 12.68
CA LEU A 145 -10.86 -4.85 12.10
C LEU A 145 -12.13 -5.70 11.95
N THR A 146 -12.97 -5.78 12.98
CA THR A 146 -14.21 -6.55 12.99
C THR A 146 -15.19 -6.02 11.95
N LYS A 147 -15.37 -4.70 11.84
CA LYS A 147 -16.21 -4.08 10.81
C LYS A 147 -15.67 -4.37 9.41
N LEU A 148 -14.38 -4.21 9.17
CA LEU A 148 -13.77 -4.56 7.88
C LEU A 148 -13.93 -6.03 7.54
N ALA A 149 -13.89 -6.93 8.53
CA ALA A 149 -14.05 -8.37 8.32
C ALA A 149 -15.46 -8.77 7.85
N THR A 150 -16.46 -7.90 8.03
CA THR A 150 -17.81 -8.11 7.48
C THR A 150 -17.87 -7.90 5.96
N VAL A 151 -16.90 -7.18 5.38
CA VAL A 151 -16.86 -6.88 3.95
C VAL A 151 -16.26 -8.06 3.19
N ARG A 152 -17.10 -8.81 2.47
CA ARG A 152 -16.68 -10.05 1.80
C ARG A 152 -15.66 -9.84 0.68
N ASP A 153 -15.68 -8.65 0.08
CA ASP A 153 -14.75 -8.26 -0.98
C ASP A 153 -13.36 -7.85 -0.45
N LEU A 154 -13.17 -7.84 0.89
CA LEU A 154 -11.89 -7.60 1.56
C LEU A 154 -11.34 -8.90 2.16
N LYS A 155 -10.11 -9.26 1.83
CA LYS A 155 -9.30 -10.22 2.59
C LYS A 155 -8.72 -9.51 3.81
N VAL A 156 -9.31 -9.73 4.98
CA VAL A 156 -8.84 -9.14 6.25
C VAL A 156 -7.95 -10.14 7.01
N ILE A 157 -6.79 -9.69 7.46
CA ILE A 157 -5.88 -10.51 8.27
C ILE A 157 -6.32 -10.49 9.73
N SER A 158 -6.25 -11.65 10.39
CA SER A 158 -6.66 -11.78 11.79
C SER A 158 -5.80 -10.94 12.73
N ARG A 159 -6.43 -10.43 13.80
CA ARG A 159 -5.77 -9.75 14.92
C ARG A 159 -4.56 -10.53 15.44
N THR A 160 -4.71 -11.82 15.67
CA THR A 160 -3.65 -12.68 16.20
C THR A 160 -2.41 -12.74 15.30
N SER A 161 -2.61 -12.65 13.98
CA SER A 161 -1.51 -12.63 13.01
C SER A 161 -0.79 -11.28 13.00
N THR A 162 -1.49 -10.17 13.26
CA THR A 162 -0.89 -8.83 13.29
C THR A 162 -0.30 -8.45 14.65
N ALA A 163 -0.71 -9.11 15.73
CA ALA A 163 -0.30 -8.80 17.11
C ALA A 163 1.22 -8.86 17.37
N LYS A 164 1.96 -9.64 16.57
CA LYS A 164 3.43 -9.74 16.69
C LYS A 164 4.19 -8.53 16.14
N TYR A 165 3.54 -7.67 15.36
CA TYR A 165 4.17 -6.51 14.77
C TYR A 165 4.02 -5.27 15.66
N GLN A 166 4.98 -4.37 15.54
CA GLN A 166 4.90 -3.06 16.18
C GLN A 166 3.85 -2.20 15.49
N SER A 167 3.35 -1.18 16.20
CA SER A 167 2.37 -0.22 15.67
C SER A 167 2.89 0.61 14.50
N LYS A 168 4.20 0.79 14.43
CA LYS A 168 4.89 1.48 13.34
C LYS A 168 6.21 0.77 13.00
N PRO A 169 6.16 -0.34 12.23
CA PRO A 169 7.34 -1.10 11.88
C PRO A 169 8.24 -0.30 10.93
N SER A 170 9.56 -0.50 11.00
CA SER A 170 10.53 0.20 10.14
C SER A 170 10.45 -0.20 8.66
N ASN A 171 9.80 -1.33 8.34
CA ASN A 171 9.67 -1.83 6.98
C ASN A 171 8.28 -2.45 6.74
N LEU A 172 7.31 -1.62 6.36
CA LEU A 172 5.95 -2.04 6.05
C LEU A 172 5.86 -3.03 4.89
N LYS A 173 6.77 -2.94 3.93
CA LYS A 173 6.81 -3.84 2.78
C LYS A 173 7.06 -5.29 3.20
N THR A 174 8.01 -5.52 4.13
CA THR A 174 8.28 -6.86 4.68
C THR A 174 7.07 -7.37 5.46
N VAL A 175 6.48 -6.53 6.31
CA VAL A 175 5.28 -6.90 7.10
C VAL A 175 4.12 -7.31 6.18
N ALA A 176 3.85 -6.54 5.13
CA ALA A 176 2.79 -6.85 4.17
C ALA A 176 3.06 -8.14 3.38
N GLN A 177 4.33 -8.41 3.05
CA GLN A 177 4.73 -9.65 2.39
C GLN A 177 4.50 -10.87 3.28
N GLU A 178 4.91 -10.81 4.54
CA GLU A 178 4.70 -11.89 5.51
C GLU A 178 3.22 -12.15 5.78
N LEU A 179 2.41 -11.09 5.87
CA LEU A 179 0.96 -11.18 6.07
C LEU A 179 0.20 -11.50 4.78
N GLY A 180 0.85 -11.43 3.62
CA GLY A 180 0.22 -11.65 2.32
C GLY A 180 -0.90 -10.64 2.01
N VAL A 181 -0.66 -9.36 2.31
CA VAL A 181 -1.56 -8.23 2.04
C VAL A 181 -0.94 -7.21 1.11
N SER A 182 -1.78 -6.38 0.48
CA SER A 182 -1.30 -5.25 -0.32
C SER A 182 -1.41 -3.91 0.41
N THR A 183 -2.31 -3.82 1.39
CA THR A 183 -2.52 -2.61 2.17
C THR A 183 -2.41 -2.87 3.67
N ILE A 184 -1.93 -1.86 4.38
CA ILE A 184 -1.79 -1.85 5.83
C ILE A 184 -2.52 -0.63 6.38
N VAL A 185 -3.23 -0.84 7.50
CA VAL A 185 -3.76 0.24 8.33
C VAL A 185 -2.85 0.44 9.52
N GLU A 186 -2.36 1.66 9.67
CA GLU A 186 -1.70 2.16 10.87
C GLU A 186 -2.61 3.15 11.57
N GLY A 187 -2.46 3.28 12.88
CA GLY A 187 -3.19 4.27 13.63
C GLY A 187 -2.58 4.63 14.97
N THR A 188 -2.95 5.81 15.46
CA THR A 188 -2.62 6.28 16.80
C THR A 188 -3.88 6.74 17.50
N VAL A 189 -3.94 6.50 18.80
CA VAL A 189 -5.08 6.86 19.64
C VAL A 189 -4.57 7.59 20.86
N GLN A 190 -5.17 8.74 21.14
CA GLN A 190 -4.88 9.54 22.31
C GLN A 190 -6.18 9.91 23.00
N ARG A 191 -6.31 9.56 24.28
CA ARG A 191 -7.39 10.00 25.15
C ARG A 191 -6.83 10.94 26.22
N ALA A 192 -7.51 12.07 26.41
CA ALA A 192 -7.23 13.04 27.44
C ALA A 192 -8.56 13.51 28.06
N GLY A 193 -8.93 12.92 29.19
CA GLY A 193 -10.27 13.07 29.78
C GLY A 193 -11.35 12.61 28.79
N ASP A 194 -12.26 13.53 28.47
CA ASP A 194 -13.37 13.28 27.52
C ASP A 194 -13.00 13.54 26.06
N LYS A 195 -11.78 14.00 25.75
CA LYS A 195 -11.34 14.22 24.37
C LYS A 195 -10.56 13.03 23.84
N VAL A 196 -10.89 12.61 22.63
CA VAL A 196 -10.21 11.54 21.91
C VAL A 196 -9.72 12.06 20.56
N ARG A 197 -8.45 11.78 20.27
CA ARG A 197 -7.84 11.93 18.96
C ARG A 197 -7.49 10.56 18.39
N VAL A 198 -8.06 10.24 17.23
CA VAL A 198 -7.72 9.03 16.47
C VAL A 198 -7.12 9.44 15.13
N ASN A 199 -5.89 9.01 14.85
CA ASN A 199 -5.30 9.14 13.52
C ASN A 199 -5.29 7.77 12.87
N VAL A 200 -5.82 7.66 11.65
CA VAL A 200 -5.81 6.40 10.90
C VAL A 200 -5.27 6.67 9.51
N GLN A 201 -4.44 5.75 9.03
CA GLN A 201 -3.81 5.83 7.72
C GLN A 201 -3.89 4.48 7.03
N LEU A 202 -4.28 4.50 5.75
CA LEU A 202 -4.28 3.36 4.86
C LEU A 202 -3.12 3.50 3.88
N ILE A 203 -2.22 2.53 3.87
CA ILE A 203 -0.95 2.58 3.13
C ILE A 203 -0.92 1.44 2.11
N ASP A 204 -0.54 1.72 0.85
CA ASP A 204 -0.12 0.67 -0.09
C ASP A 204 1.31 0.26 0.27
N ALA A 205 1.46 -0.91 0.90
CA ALA A 205 2.72 -1.38 1.41
C ALA A 205 3.75 -1.74 0.32
N ARG A 206 3.32 -1.86 -0.95
CA ARG A 206 4.23 -2.13 -2.08
C ARG A 206 4.86 -0.85 -2.61
N ALA A 207 4.11 0.24 -2.59
CA ALA A 207 4.53 1.56 -3.07
C ALA A 207 5.02 2.47 -1.93
N ASP A 208 4.81 2.07 -0.68
CA ASP A 208 5.08 2.87 0.52
C ASP A 208 4.40 4.24 0.44
N SER A 209 3.14 4.25 0.00
CA SER A 209 2.37 5.46 -0.26
C SER A 209 1.03 5.44 0.47
N HIS A 210 0.65 6.56 1.07
CA HIS A 210 -0.67 6.73 1.67
C HIS A 210 -1.75 6.72 0.58
N LEU A 211 -2.71 5.80 0.71
CA LEU A 211 -3.94 5.79 -0.08
C LEU A 211 -4.98 6.74 0.53
N TRP A 212 -5.00 6.80 1.86
CA TRP A 212 -5.90 7.64 2.63
C TRP A 212 -5.33 7.88 4.02
N ALA A 213 -5.61 9.04 4.59
CA ALA A 213 -5.28 9.36 5.98
C ALA A 213 -6.32 10.35 6.52
N LYS A 214 -6.75 10.15 7.77
CA LYS A 214 -7.65 11.08 8.44
C LYS A 214 -7.38 11.13 9.94
N SER A 215 -7.61 12.31 10.49
CA SER A 215 -7.56 12.58 11.92
C SER A 215 -8.96 12.91 12.43
N TYR A 216 -9.32 12.34 13.57
CA TYR A 216 -10.62 12.50 14.21
C TYR A 216 -10.40 13.06 15.61
N ASP A 217 -10.81 14.30 15.80
CA ASP A 217 -10.86 14.95 17.11
C ASP A 217 -12.32 15.00 17.56
N ARG A 218 -12.66 14.20 18.57
CA ARG A 218 -14.03 13.99 19.04
C ARG A 218 -14.10 13.98 20.55
N ASP A 219 -15.30 14.24 21.08
CA ASP A 219 -15.60 13.83 22.45
C ASP A 219 -15.72 12.31 22.51
N PHE A 220 -15.39 11.72 23.66
CA PHE A 220 -15.44 10.28 23.89
C PHE A 220 -16.83 9.70 23.56
N LYS A 221 -17.88 10.44 23.91
CA LYS A 221 -19.27 10.09 23.59
C LYS A 221 -19.55 9.95 22.08
N ASP A 222 -18.78 10.64 21.24
CA ASP A 222 -18.93 10.63 19.79
C ASP A 222 -17.92 9.69 19.12
N VAL A 223 -17.11 8.95 19.88
CA VAL A 223 -16.07 8.09 19.31
C VAL A 223 -16.64 6.84 18.66
N LEU A 224 -17.84 6.41 19.05
CA LEU A 224 -18.56 5.27 18.48
C LEU A 224 -18.74 5.39 16.96
N SER A 225 -18.93 6.62 16.46
CA SER A 225 -19.08 6.84 15.03
C SER A 225 -17.77 6.77 14.27
N VAL A 226 -16.62 6.97 14.94
CA VAL A 226 -15.30 7.02 14.29
C VAL A 226 -14.95 5.68 13.66
N GLU A 227 -15.22 4.56 14.33
CA GLU A 227 -14.89 3.23 13.80
C GLU A 227 -15.70 2.89 12.55
N SER A 228 -17.01 3.19 12.57
CA SER A 228 -17.90 3.01 11.41
C SER A 228 -17.47 3.89 10.25
N GLU A 229 -17.13 5.15 10.53
CA GLU A 229 -16.66 6.10 9.53
C GLU A 229 -15.31 5.68 8.93
N VAL A 230 -14.37 5.22 9.77
CA VAL A 230 -13.05 4.70 9.34
C VAL A 230 -13.22 3.46 8.48
N ALA A 231 -14.00 2.47 8.92
CA ALA A 231 -14.21 1.24 8.17
C ALA A 231 -14.88 1.50 6.81
N ALA A 232 -15.86 2.41 6.77
CA ALA A 232 -16.50 2.85 5.52
C ALA A 232 -15.53 3.58 4.58
N GLN A 233 -14.73 4.52 5.08
CA GLN A 233 -13.74 5.22 4.26
C GLN A 233 -12.63 4.30 3.76
N ILE A 234 -12.20 3.32 4.55
CA ILE A 234 -11.24 2.31 4.10
C ILE A 234 -11.85 1.45 3.00
N ALA A 235 -13.10 0.98 3.16
CA ALA A 235 -13.79 0.20 2.14
C ALA A 235 -13.93 1.00 0.83
N ASP A 236 -14.26 2.29 0.90
CA ASP A 236 -14.36 3.19 -0.25
C ASP A 236 -12.99 3.45 -0.91
N ALA A 237 -11.95 3.73 -0.12
CA ALA A 237 -10.58 3.93 -0.61
C ALA A 237 -10.03 2.68 -1.34
N LEU A 238 -10.40 1.49 -0.86
CA LEU A 238 -10.08 0.21 -1.52
C LEU A 238 -11.03 -0.14 -2.67
N LYS A 239 -12.06 0.68 -2.90
CA LYS A 239 -13.12 0.47 -3.89
C LYS A 239 -13.78 -0.91 -3.71
N ALA A 240 -14.01 -1.30 -2.46
CA ALA A 240 -14.68 -2.55 -2.12
C ALA A 240 -16.13 -2.52 -2.61
N ASN A 241 -16.60 -3.62 -3.18
CA ASN A 241 -18.00 -3.75 -3.57
C ASN A 241 -18.81 -4.13 -2.32
N LEU A 242 -19.61 -3.20 -1.83
CA LEU A 242 -20.48 -3.40 -0.67
C LEU A 242 -21.89 -3.76 -1.14
N SER A 243 -22.43 -4.86 -0.64
CA SER A 243 -23.87 -5.13 -0.68
C SER A 243 -24.63 -4.14 0.24
N PRO A 244 -25.94 -3.93 0.01
CA PRO A 244 -26.75 -3.08 0.89
C PRO A 244 -26.71 -3.51 2.36
N SER A 245 -26.69 -4.83 2.62
CA SER A 245 -26.57 -5.38 3.98
C SER A 245 -25.22 -5.10 4.61
N GLU A 246 -24.11 -5.26 3.86
CA GLU A 246 -22.78 -4.94 4.38
C GLU A 246 -22.65 -3.45 4.67
N SER A 247 -23.16 -2.60 3.78
CA SER A 247 -23.16 -1.14 4.00
C SER A 247 -23.95 -0.75 5.27
N HIS A 248 -25.10 -1.38 5.51
CA HIS A 248 -25.89 -1.16 6.72
C HIS A 248 -25.14 -1.60 7.99
N VAL A 249 -24.54 -2.80 7.99
CA VAL A 249 -23.76 -3.31 9.14
C VAL A 249 -22.53 -2.45 9.41
N LEU A 250 -21.86 -1.96 8.36
CA LEU A 250 -20.69 -1.09 8.48
C LEU A 250 -21.05 0.25 9.14
N ALA A 251 -22.21 0.81 8.79
CA ALA A 251 -22.72 2.07 9.32
C ALA A 251 -23.38 1.94 10.70
N ALA A 252 -23.87 0.76 11.08
CA ALA A 252 -24.56 0.54 12.34
C ALA A 252 -23.63 0.72 13.55
N ALA A 253 -24.08 1.51 14.53
CA ALA A 253 -23.48 1.55 15.85
C ALA A 253 -23.80 0.24 16.61
N ARG A 254 -22.88 -0.18 17.48
CA ARG A 254 -23.05 -1.40 18.30
C ARG A 254 -23.99 -1.19 19.49
N THR A 255 -23.99 0.03 20.03
CA THR A 255 -24.86 0.52 21.09
C THR A 255 -24.98 2.03 20.93
N GLU A 256 -26.07 2.61 21.42
CA GLU A 256 -26.23 4.07 21.56
C GLU A 256 -25.75 4.57 22.93
N ASN A 257 -25.42 3.66 23.86
CA ASN A 257 -24.95 3.98 25.20
C ASN A 257 -23.42 3.95 25.27
N THR A 258 -22.82 5.14 25.37
CA THR A 258 -21.35 5.32 25.38
C THR A 258 -20.68 4.74 26.62
N GLU A 259 -21.39 4.70 27.76
CA GLU A 259 -20.87 4.09 28.98
C GLU A 259 -20.87 2.56 28.86
N ALA A 260 -21.96 1.98 28.30
CA ALA A 260 -22.01 0.56 27.98
C ALA A 260 -20.86 0.16 27.05
N TYR A 261 -20.53 1.03 26.09
CA TYR A 261 -19.43 0.82 25.17
C TYR A 261 -18.04 0.88 25.81
N ASP A 262 -17.76 1.87 26.67
CA ASP A 262 -16.49 1.95 27.41
C ASP A 262 -16.25 0.67 28.22
N LEU A 263 -17.28 0.21 28.93
CA LEU A 263 -17.27 -1.03 29.69
C LEU A 263 -17.04 -2.24 28.79
N PHE A 264 -17.69 -2.30 27.64
CA PHE A 264 -17.48 -3.35 26.65
C PHE A 264 -16.03 -3.41 26.15
N LEU A 265 -15.41 -2.26 25.82
CA LEU A 265 -14.01 -2.22 25.39
C LEU A 265 -13.05 -2.68 26.49
N ARG A 266 -13.32 -2.33 27.76
CA ARG A 266 -12.55 -2.84 28.92
C ARG A 266 -12.70 -4.35 29.08
N GLY A 267 -13.91 -4.87 28.89
CA GLY A 267 -14.18 -6.31 28.89
C GLY A 267 -13.40 -7.05 27.80
N GLN A 268 -13.40 -6.52 26.57
CA GLN A 268 -12.63 -7.10 25.45
C GLN A 268 -11.13 -7.14 25.75
N TYR A 269 -10.60 -6.04 26.30
CA TYR A 269 -9.19 -5.99 26.69
C TYR A 269 -8.85 -7.05 27.74
N GLU A 270 -9.61 -7.13 28.83
CA GLU A 270 -9.39 -8.14 29.88
C GLU A 270 -9.53 -9.56 29.34
N PHE A 271 -10.50 -9.81 28.46
CA PHE A 271 -10.67 -11.10 27.80
C PHE A 271 -9.44 -11.50 26.96
N HIS A 272 -8.86 -10.56 26.20
CA HIS A 272 -7.63 -10.84 25.43
C HIS A 272 -6.43 -11.10 26.34
N GLN A 273 -6.32 -10.35 27.44
CA GLN A 273 -5.31 -10.60 28.46
C GLN A 273 -5.51 -11.98 29.09
N ALA A 274 -6.76 -12.39 29.33
CA ALA A 274 -7.12 -13.70 29.85
C ALA A 274 -6.76 -14.83 28.89
N GLN A 275 -7.01 -14.68 27.59
CA GLN A 275 -6.61 -15.67 26.58
C GLN A 275 -5.09 -15.84 26.50
N SER A 276 -4.35 -14.75 26.62
CA SER A 276 -2.89 -14.77 26.53
C SER A 276 -2.21 -15.35 27.77
N SER A 277 -2.79 -15.09 28.95
CA SER A 277 -2.24 -15.50 30.26
C SER A 277 -2.85 -16.78 30.83
N LEU A 278 -4.00 -17.22 30.30
CA LEU A 278 -4.85 -18.27 30.87
C LEU A 278 -5.21 -18.01 32.34
N SER A 279 -5.42 -16.74 32.70
CA SER A 279 -5.71 -16.29 34.07
C SER A 279 -7.22 -16.24 34.36
N ALA A 280 -7.66 -16.96 35.39
CA ALA A 280 -9.06 -16.93 35.86
C ALA A 280 -9.48 -15.52 36.29
N ASP A 281 -8.62 -14.79 37.03
CA ASP A 281 -8.91 -13.42 37.49
C ASP A 281 -9.17 -12.46 36.32
N ALA A 282 -8.48 -12.63 35.19
CA ALA A 282 -8.70 -11.81 34.00
C ALA A 282 -10.05 -12.14 33.33
N TYR A 283 -10.44 -13.43 33.27
CA TYR A 283 -11.78 -13.83 32.83
C TYR A 283 -12.88 -13.25 33.75
N ASP A 284 -12.63 -13.18 35.06
CA ASP A 284 -13.58 -12.66 36.04
C ASP A 284 -13.73 -11.12 35.92
N ARG A 285 -12.63 -10.40 35.66
CA ARG A 285 -12.69 -8.96 35.34
C ARG A 285 -13.44 -8.70 34.04
N ALA A 286 -13.20 -9.49 33.00
CA ALA A 286 -13.92 -9.37 31.73
C ALA A 286 -15.43 -9.62 31.90
N ASP A 287 -15.82 -10.67 32.64
CA ASP A 287 -17.22 -10.96 32.99
C ASP A 287 -17.89 -9.76 33.67
N ALA A 288 -17.23 -9.21 34.69
CA ALA A 288 -17.74 -8.07 35.43
C ALA A 288 -17.98 -6.84 34.54
N PHE A 289 -17.05 -6.56 33.60
CA PHE A 289 -17.22 -5.46 32.65
C PHE A 289 -18.36 -5.69 31.67
N TYR A 290 -18.50 -6.89 31.10
CA TYR A 290 -19.61 -7.19 30.19
C TYR A 290 -20.97 -7.14 30.89
N ARG A 291 -21.06 -7.62 32.14
CA ARG A 291 -22.29 -7.49 32.95
C ARG A 291 -22.64 -6.04 33.24
N GLN A 292 -21.65 -5.20 33.54
CA GLN A 292 -21.88 -3.76 33.70
C GLN A 292 -22.33 -3.11 32.39
N ALA A 293 -21.74 -3.49 31.25
CA ALA A 293 -22.17 -3.00 29.94
C ALA A 293 -23.65 -3.35 29.67
N LEU A 294 -24.07 -4.59 29.94
CA LEU A 294 -25.46 -5.03 29.80
C LEU A 294 -26.41 -4.38 30.81
N ALA A 295 -25.93 -4.00 32.00
CA ALA A 295 -26.72 -3.22 32.95
C ALA A 295 -26.98 -1.79 32.44
N ARG A 296 -26.08 -1.24 31.63
CA ARG A 296 -26.23 0.08 30.99
C ARG A 296 -27.05 0.03 29.70
N ASP A 297 -26.90 -1.02 28.91
CA ASP A 297 -27.69 -1.29 27.72
C ASP A 297 -28.06 -2.79 27.64
N PRO A 298 -29.26 -3.17 28.11
CA PRO A 298 -29.72 -4.55 28.08
C PRO A 298 -29.88 -5.14 26.67
N ASN A 299 -29.96 -4.30 25.64
CA ASN A 299 -30.10 -4.73 24.25
C ASN A 299 -28.75 -4.80 23.53
N PHE A 300 -27.63 -4.61 24.23
CA PHE A 300 -26.29 -4.66 23.65
C PHE A 300 -25.88 -6.11 23.32
N ALA A 301 -26.36 -6.60 22.19
CA ALA A 301 -26.22 -8.00 21.77
C ALA A 301 -24.77 -8.49 21.71
N GLU A 302 -23.83 -7.64 21.26
CA GLU A 302 -22.41 -8.00 21.23
C GLU A 302 -21.84 -8.24 22.63
N ALA A 303 -22.19 -7.39 23.60
CA ALA A 303 -21.74 -7.56 24.98
C ALA A 303 -22.28 -8.86 25.61
N ALA A 304 -23.51 -9.26 25.25
CA ALA A 304 -24.08 -10.54 25.66
C ALA A 304 -23.35 -11.74 25.03
N ALA A 305 -23.08 -11.68 23.72
CA ALA A 305 -22.31 -12.71 23.02
C ALA A 305 -20.89 -12.85 23.58
N GLU A 306 -20.26 -11.72 23.91
CA GLU A 306 -18.92 -11.67 24.49
C GLU A 306 -18.86 -12.19 25.93
N LEU A 307 -19.89 -11.92 26.73
CA LEU A 307 -20.03 -12.52 28.06
C LEU A 307 -20.11 -14.05 27.99
N ALA A 308 -20.93 -14.60 27.10
CA ALA A 308 -21.04 -16.03 26.90
C ALA A 308 -19.70 -16.63 26.41
N ARG A 309 -19.06 -15.98 25.44
CA ARG A 309 -17.74 -16.40 24.91
C ARG A 309 -16.66 -16.39 25.99
N ASN A 310 -16.65 -15.39 26.86
CA ASN A 310 -15.76 -15.26 28.00
C ASN A 310 -15.90 -16.45 28.95
N ARG A 311 -17.13 -16.75 29.37
CA ARG A 311 -17.47 -17.86 30.28
C ARG A 311 -17.12 -19.22 29.69
N LEU A 312 -17.46 -19.47 28.42
CA LEU A 312 -17.07 -20.69 27.71
C LEU A 312 -15.55 -20.86 27.68
N SER A 313 -14.82 -19.79 27.37
CA SER A 313 -13.35 -19.85 27.28
C SER A 313 -12.71 -20.14 28.65
N ARG A 314 -13.23 -19.53 29.73
CA ARG A 314 -12.80 -19.85 31.11
C ARG A 314 -13.04 -21.32 31.44
N HIS A 315 -14.24 -21.83 31.15
CA HIS A 315 -14.62 -23.23 31.41
C HIS A 315 -13.67 -24.22 30.72
N TRP A 316 -13.42 -24.02 29.43
CA TRP A 316 -12.66 -24.98 28.63
C TRP A 316 -11.14 -24.89 28.82
N PHE A 317 -10.59 -23.70 29.08
CA PHE A 317 -9.14 -23.49 29.06
C PHE A 317 -8.48 -23.21 30.42
N VAL A 318 -9.25 -22.83 31.44
CA VAL A 318 -8.69 -22.41 32.74
C VAL A 318 -9.29 -23.20 33.90
N SER A 319 -10.59 -23.07 34.12
CA SER A 319 -11.28 -23.69 35.24
C SER A 319 -12.74 -23.97 34.88
N PRO A 320 -13.19 -25.23 34.96
CA PRO A 320 -14.57 -25.57 34.68
C PRO A 320 -15.54 -24.81 35.58
N LEU A 321 -16.47 -24.09 34.97
CA LEU A 321 -17.61 -23.48 35.64
C LEU A 321 -18.50 -24.53 36.34
N ALA A 322 -19.12 -24.13 37.46
CA ALA A 322 -20.11 -24.95 38.16
C ALA A 322 -21.38 -25.13 37.29
N PRO A 323 -22.18 -26.20 37.50
CA PRO A 323 -23.39 -26.44 36.71
C PRO A 323 -24.37 -25.25 36.67
N ALA A 324 -24.55 -24.56 37.79
CA ALA A 324 -25.42 -23.38 37.85
C ALA A 324 -24.87 -22.19 37.04
N GLU A 325 -23.55 -22.04 36.97
CA GLU A 325 -22.90 -20.99 36.18
C GLU A 325 -22.94 -21.31 34.68
N LEU A 326 -22.97 -22.60 34.31
CA LEU A 326 -23.14 -23.05 32.93
C LEU A 326 -24.57 -22.87 32.41
N GLU A 327 -25.60 -22.95 33.27
CA GLU A 327 -26.99 -22.67 32.87
C GLU A 327 -27.22 -21.20 32.49
N GLU A 328 -26.36 -20.28 32.96
CA GLU A 328 -26.40 -18.86 32.60
C GLU A 328 -25.68 -18.53 31.28
N VAL A 329 -25.01 -19.49 30.64
CA VAL A 329 -24.19 -19.32 29.41
C VAL A 329 -24.95 -19.76 28.18
#